data_AF-R1I2E9-F1
#
_entry.id   AF-R1I2E9-F1
#
_cell.length_a   1.000
_cell.length_b   1.000
_cell.length_c   1.000
_cell.angle_alpha   90.00
_cell.angle_beta   90.00
_cell.angle_gamma   90.00
#
_symmetry.space_group_name_H-M   'P 1'
#
loop_
_entity.id
_entity.type
_entity.pdbx_description
1 polymer ?
#
loop_
_entity_poly.entity_id
_entity_poly.type
_entity_poly.pdbx_seq_one_letter_code
_entity_poly.pdbx_strand_id
1 'polypeptide(L)'
;MVIKGGWEPCVEHSAPDERCAGVRVRGMDRCLRHLTRAELEGHIEQLSRDGDRASRRRPLAEAYLERVVTNLTATSEGGQAAGTRQEINVSAGTFTGDTHIRWTNANEGDLYCIGTAFAGNTYFDGTSSTRRLYLAGATFLGDVHFFGTDDELAFAREADFTDARFLGNTYFNKIAFTDDVIFNGTAFEGRVYFNNSTFPGFTQFFDVTFKDHTYFDESKIEHGDFTGAVFTRDIHFGDTKFTSATFAEATFVKGAHFGDVEATRLSFDNATFEDLQRLGPLRGDRVSMNRATFKNPVAIEAAPTYLSCVGTRFTGGAELRVRRSRVDLAEAFFGSASSLSTSSTGFSVDDYHPYIDHRPVLMSLRSTDVSELALPDVDLQWCRFAGAHHLDKLRIDGLSPFRKPPAGRWRTSRQVLFEEHLWRAERRPQAGWQNSAPWDGRGFPPDEVSAERLAAVYRSLRKALEDGKNEAGAGDFYYGEQEARRHGSTASRVEKTILWTYWLVSGYGQRASRALAALLLLIAVATALLIGFGLPGPGPAAQSTTTTAPGRTVTTTVDLPAQLPPAGQRWTWSRAGDATRIALGAVVFRDAGQKLTTAGTWVVMVARFFGPVLLALAALAIRARVKR
;
A
#
# COMPACT_ATOMS: atom_id res chain seq x y z
N MET A 1 -50.24 8.80 -33.36
CA MET A 1 -50.93 8.36 -34.60
C MET A 1 -50.00 7.42 -35.36
N VAL A 2 -50.29 6.12 -35.42
CA VAL A 2 -49.45 5.15 -36.14
C VAL A 2 -49.62 5.35 -37.63
N ILE A 3 -48.62 5.95 -38.28
CA ILE A 3 -48.51 5.90 -39.74
C ILE A 3 -47.56 4.74 -40.04
N LYS A 4 -48.11 3.63 -40.51
CA LYS A 4 -47.36 2.51 -41.08
C LYS A 4 -46.68 2.99 -42.37
N GLY A 5 -45.45 3.49 -42.26
CA GLY A 5 -44.49 3.47 -43.35
C GLY A 5 -43.99 2.02 -43.50
N GLY A 6 -44.09 1.47 -44.71
CA GLY A 6 -43.68 0.09 -45.01
C GLY A 6 -42.18 -0.08 -44.95
N TRP A 7 -41.62 -0.20 -43.75
CA TRP A 7 -40.23 -0.57 -43.52
C TRP A 7 -40.16 -2.08 -43.31
N GLU A 8 -39.35 -2.76 -44.12
CA GLU A 8 -39.11 -4.19 -43.96
C GLU A 8 -38.22 -4.42 -42.73
N PRO A 9 -38.67 -5.21 -41.75
CA PRO A 9 -37.91 -5.45 -40.52
C PRO A 9 -36.70 -6.35 -40.78
N CYS A 10 -35.66 -6.18 -39.97
CA CYS A 10 -34.46 -7.02 -39.97
C CYS A 10 -34.82 -8.52 -39.90
N VAL A 11 -34.20 -9.33 -40.76
CA VAL A 11 -34.30 -10.79 -40.69
C VAL A 11 -33.10 -11.31 -39.93
N GLU A 12 -33.30 -11.68 -38.67
CA GLU A 12 -32.26 -12.36 -37.90
C GLU A 12 -32.32 -13.87 -38.15
N HIS A 13 -31.16 -14.49 -38.32
CA HIS A 13 -31.03 -15.94 -38.25
C HIS A 13 -30.42 -16.29 -36.89
N SER A 14 -31.28 -16.67 -35.94
CA SER A 14 -31.06 -17.57 -34.77
C SER A 14 -31.42 -16.97 -33.39
N ALA A 15 -32.68 -17.20 -32.97
CA ALA A 15 -33.19 -17.50 -31.60
C ALA A 15 -34.53 -16.76 -31.30
N PRO A 16 -35.50 -17.35 -30.55
CA PRO A 16 -36.90 -16.95 -30.64
C PRO A 16 -37.36 -15.70 -29.85
N ASP A 17 -36.52 -15.07 -29.02
CA ASP A 17 -37.04 -14.13 -28.00
C ASP A 17 -36.58 -12.67 -28.09
N GLU A 18 -35.84 -12.27 -29.13
CA GLU A 18 -35.57 -10.84 -29.41
C GLU A 18 -35.94 -10.52 -30.87
N ARG A 19 -37.11 -9.91 -31.09
CA ARG A 19 -37.41 -9.32 -32.40
C ARG A 19 -36.62 -8.02 -32.53
N CYS A 20 -35.50 -8.08 -33.24
CA CYS A 20 -34.75 -6.89 -33.62
C CYS A 20 -35.68 -5.85 -34.29
N ALA A 21 -35.86 -4.70 -33.64
CA ALA A 21 -36.68 -3.59 -34.14
C ALA A 21 -35.96 -2.76 -35.23
N GLY A 22 -34.76 -3.18 -35.64
CA GLY A 22 -33.95 -2.50 -36.64
C GLY A 22 -34.55 -2.59 -38.04
N VAL A 23 -34.45 -1.49 -38.79
CA VAL A 23 -34.85 -1.40 -40.20
C VAL A 23 -33.74 -1.95 -41.09
N ARG A 24 -34.10 -2.71 -42.14
CA ARG A 24 -33.13 -3.23 -43.11
C ARG A 24 -32.37 -2.10 -43.80
N VAL A 25 -31.05 -2.30 -43.93
CA VAL A 25 -30.22 -1.45 -44.79
C VAL A 25 -30.59 -1.72 -46.26
N ARG A 26 -30.74 -0.68 -47.07
CA ARG A 26 -31.20 -0.81 -48.46
C ARG A 26 -30.26 -1.72 -49.27
N GLY A 27 -30.77 -2.86 -49.73
CA GLY A 27 -29.98 -3.88 -50.45
C GLY A 27 -29.41 -4.99 -49.56
N MET A 28 -29.73 -5.01 -48.27
CA MET A 28 -29.32 -6.02 -47.29
C MET A 28 -30.52 -6.50 -46.47
N ASP A 29 -30.47 -7.76 -46.02
CA ASP A 29 -31.56 -8.35 -45.21
C ASP A 29 -31.46 -8.05 -43.70
N ARG A 30 -30.43 -7.28 -43.30
CA ARG A 30 -30.06 -6.99 -41.91
C ARG A 30 -30.06 -5.49 -41.61
N CYS A 31 -30.31 -5.12 -40.36
CA CYS A 31 -30.19 -3.74 -39.88
C CYS A 31 -28.74 -3.41 -39.52
N LEU A 32 -28.44 -2.12 -39.29
CA LEU A 32 -27.08 -1.64 -38.96
C LEU A 32 -26.48 -2.36 -37.74
N ARG A 33 -27.29 -2.71 -36.74
CA ARG A 33 -26.86 -3.48 -35.55
C ARG A 33 -26.39 -4.90 -35.88
N HIS A 34 -26.87 -5.48 -36.98
CA HIS A 34 -26.57 -6.85 -37.40
C HIS A 34 -25.68 -6.93 -38.64
N LEU A 35 -25.10 -5.80 -39.07
CA LEU A 35 -24.04 -5.80 -40.07
C LEU A 35 -22.71 -6.21 -39.44
N THR A 36 -21.92 -6.96 -40.19
CA THR A 36 -20.51 -7.15 -39.83
C THR A 36 -19.75 -5.84 -40.01
N ARG A 37 -18.62 -5.68 -39.31
CA ARG A 37 -17.78 -4.48 -39.36
C ARG A 37 -17.39 -4.07 -40.79
N ALA A 38 -17.05 -5.04 -41.65
CA ALA A 38 -16.71 -4.79 -43.05
C ALA A 38 -17.93 -4.33 -43.90
N GLU A 39 -19.11 -4.87 -43.63
CA GLU A 39 -20.36 -4.45 -44.31
C GLU A 39 -20.78 -3.04 -43.89
N LEU A 40 -20.62 -2.70 -42.60
CA LEU A 40 -20.90 -1.37 -42.07
C LEU A 40 -19.94 -0.33 -42.66
N GLU A 41 -18.64 -0.61 -42.67
CA GLU A 41 -17.62 0.28 -43.27
C GLU A 41 -17.87 0.48 -44.77
N GLY A 42 -18.18 -0.58 -45.52
CA GLY A 42 -18.53 -0.49 -46.94
C GLY A 42 -19.83 0.29 -47.21
N HIS A 43 -20.83 0.15 -46.33
CA HIS A 43 -22.08 0.92 -46.43
C HIS A 43 -21.85 2.42 -46.15
N ILE A 44 -21.03 2.76 -45.16
CA ILE A 44 -20.63 4.13 -44.84
C ILE A 44 -19.83 4.74 -46.00
N GLU A 45 -18.94 3.98 -46.64
CA GLU A 45 -18.16 4.42 -47.80
C GLU A 45 -19.04 4.63 -49.06
N GLN A 46 -20.14 3.89 -49.17
CA GLN A 46 -21.12 4.06 -50.24
C GLN A 46 -22.03 5.27 -49.99
N LEU A 47 -22.45 5.50 -48.75
CA LEU A 47 -23.22 6.70 -48.36
C LEU A 47 -22.41 8.00 -48.53
N SER A 48 -21.11 7.97 -48.25
CA SER A 48 -20.21 9.10 -48.48
C SER A 48 -19.98 9.37 -49.97
N ARG A 49 -19.92 8.33 -50.83
CA ARG A 49 -19.88 8.49 -52.30
C ARG A 49 -21.21 8.98 -52.91
N ASP A 50 -22.34 8.52 -52.39
CA ASP A 50 -23.67 8.95 -52.85
C ASP A 50 -24.03 10.35 -52.33
N GLY A 51 -23.53 10.74 -51.15
CA GLY A 51 -23.63 12.10 -50.61
C GLY A 51 -22.96 13.15 -51.51
N ASP A 52 -21.84 12.80 -52.14
CA ASP A 52 -21.11 13.69 -53.06
C ASP A 52 -21.88 13.93 -54.37
N ARG A 53 -22.65 12.93 -54.83
CA ARG A 53 -23.55 13.03 -56.01
C ARG A 53 -24.92 13.65 -55.69
N ALA A 54 -25.40 13.58 -54.45
CA ALA A 54 -26.72 14.05 -54.04
C ALA A 54 -26.81 15.57 -53.81
N SER A 55 -25.69 16.29 -53.81
CA SER A 55 -25.59 17.76 -53.63
C SER A 55 -26.38 18.62 -54.65
N ARG A 56 -27.03 18.04 -55.67
CA ARG A 56 -27.81 18.77 -56.70
C ARG A 56 -29.26 18.31 -56.89
N ARG A 57 -29.81 17.45 -56.03
CA ARG A 57 -31.25 17.08 -56.08
C ARG A 57 -31.87 17.14 -54.68
N ARG A 58 -32.74 18.16 -54.51
CA ARG A 58 -33.65 18.49 -53.39
C ARG A 58 -33.41 17.74 -52.05
N PRO A 59 -33.13 18.46 -50.96
CA PRO A 59 -32.98 17.86 -49.63
C PRO A 59 -34.31 17.26 -49.18
N LEU A 60 -34.32 15.96 -48.91
CA LEU A 60 -35.43 15.27 -48.23
C LEU A 60 -35.56 15.68 -46.75
N ALA A 61 -34.65 16.52 -46.23
CA ALA A 61 -34.59 16.93 -44.83
C ALA A 61 -35.62 18.02 -44.44
N GLU A 62 -35.91 18.99 -45.32
CA GLU A 62 -36.68 20.19 -44.95
C GLU A 62 -38.18 19.90 -44.71
N ALA A 63 -38.80 19.03 -45.52
CA ALA A 63 -40.22 18.69 -45.38
C ALA A 63 -40.51 17.65 -44.28
N TYR A 64 -39.51 16.88 -43.85
CA TYR A 64 -39.63 15.99 -42.68
C TYR A 64 -39.39 16.77 -41.38
N LEU A 65 -38.48 17.75 -41.42
CA LEU A 65 -38.30 18.75 -40.36
C LEU A 65 -39.59 19.53 -40.08
N GLU A 66 -40.34 19.98 -41.09
CA GLU A 66 -41.64 20.66 -40.86
C GLU A 66 -42.75 19.77 -40.25
N ARG A 67 -42.61 18.43 -40.20
CA ARG A 67 -43.58 17.54 -39.51
C ARG A 67 -43.07 16.98 -38.19
N VAL A 68 -41.76 16.90 -37.98
CA VAL A 68 -41.15 16.46 -36.72
C VAL A 68 -40.86 17.65 -35.79
N VAL A 69 -40.46 18.80 -36.33
CA VAL A 69 -40.20 20.04 -35.57
C VAL A 69 -41.49 20.80 -35.25
N THR A 70 -42.52 20.76 -36.08
CA THR A 70 -43.81 21.45 -35.79
C THR A 70 -44.58 20.81 -34.62
N ASN A 71 -44.28 19.56 -34.24
CA ASN A 71 -44.75 18.97 -32.99
C ASN A 71 -43.84 19.27 -31.78
N LEU A 72 -42.67 19.89 -32.00
CA LEU A 72 -41.76 20.39 -30.96
C LEU A 72 -41.93 21.91 -30.70
N THR A 73 -42.75 22.61 -31.48
CA THR A 73 -43.06 24.05 -31.32
C THR A 73 -44.57 24.37 -31.33
N ALA A 74 -45.41 23.53 -30.71
CA ALA A 74 -46.80 23.89 -30.44
C ALA A 74 -46.96 24.51 -29.04
N THR A 75 -46.49 25.75 -28.85
CA THR A 75 -47.07 26.62 -27.83
C THR A 75 -48.48 27.00 -28.30
N SER A 76 -49.51 26.31 -27.82
CA SER A 76 -50.86 26.87 -27.85
C SER A 76 -51.02 27.80 -26.65
N GLU A 77 -50.96 29.11 -26.89
CA GLU A 77 -51.62 30.08 -26.01
C GLU A 77 -53.09 29.65 -25.89
N GLY A 78 -53.50 29.24 -24.69
CA GLY A 78 -54.89 28.95 -24.37
C GLY A 78 -55.44 27.64 -24.94
N GLY A 79 -54.99 26.49 -24.46
CA GLY A 79 -55.66 25.21 -24.71
C GLY A 79 -55.02 24.05 -23.95
N GLN A 80 -55.79 23.38 -23.10
CA GLN A 80 -55.36 22.14 -22.44
C GLN A 80 -55.10 21.05 -23.49
N ALA A 81 -53.84 20.73 -23.75
CA ALA A 81 -53.45 19.62 -24.63
C ALA A 81 -53.35 18.32 -23.82
N ALA A 82 -54.20 17.34 -24.16
CA ALA A 82 -54.11 15.99 -23.65
C ALA A 82 -52.81 15.32 -24.13
N GLY A 83 -52.00 14.86 -23.18
CA GLY A 83 -50.70 14.21 -23.43
C GLY A 83 -50.81 13.00 -24.34
N THR A 84 -50.01 12.99 -25.41
CA THR A 84 -49.75 11.79 -26.19
C THR A 84 -48.28 11.41 -26.01
N ARG A 85 -48.02 10.25 -25.40
CA ARG A 85 -46.71 9.59 -25.38
C ARG A 85 -46.29 9.30 -26.81
N GLN A 86 -45.43 10.12 -27.38
CA GLN A 86 -44.89 9.88 -28.72
C GLN A 86 -43.36 9.82 -28.63
N GLU A 87 -42.82 8.61 -28.67
CA GLU A 87 -41.38 8.36 -28.83
C GLU A 87 -40.89 9.00 -30.13
N ILE A 88 -39.75 9.68 -30.08
CA ILE A 88 -39.11 10.27 -31.25
C ILE A 88 -37.94 9.35 -31.63
N ASN A 89 -38.05 8.70 -32.79
CA ASN A 89 -37.00 7.82 -33.29
C ASN A 89 -36.45 8.35 -34.63
N VAL A 90 -35.18 8.72 -34.61
CA VAL A 90 -34.38 9.09 -35.77
C VAL A 90 -33.23 8.09 -35.85
N SER A 91 -33.10 7.42 -37.00
CA SER A 91 -31.99 6.49 -37.24
C SER A 91 -31.31 6.81 -38.56
N ALA A 92 -29.97 6.81 -38.56
CA ALA A 92 -29.13 6.98 -39.74
C ALA A 92 -29.42 8.24 -40.60
N GLY A 93 -29.91 9.32 -39.97
CA GLY A 93 -30.16 10.61 -40.62
C GLY A 93 -28.98 11.57 -40.49
N THR A 94 -28.95 12.62 -41.32
CA THR A 94 -28.02 13.74 -41.16
C THR A 94 -28.79 15.06 -41.06
N PHE A 95 -28.61 15.76 -39.94
CA PHE A 95 -29.09 17.13 -39.75
C PHE A 95 -27.99 18.09 -40.18
N THR A 96 -28.24 18.95 -41.17
CA THR A 96 -27.20 19.78 -41.77
C THR A 96 -27.06 21.17 -41.15
N GLY A 97 -28.04 21.61 -40.36
CA GLY A 97 -28.03 22.90 -39.65
C GLY A 97 -28.06 22.74 -38.13
N ASP A 98 -28.10 23.86 -37.43
CA ASP A 98 -28.24 23.87 -35.98
C ASP A 98 -29.54 23.18 -35.57
N THR A 99 -29.43 22.30 -34.59
CA THR A 99 -30.52 21.43 -34.15
C THR A 99 -30.88 21.74 -32.71
N HIS A 100 -32.11 22.21 -32.49
CA HIS A 100 -32.65 22.44 -31.15
C HIS A 100 -33.63 21.33 -30.77
N ILE A 101 -33.32 20.60 -29.71
CA ILE A 101 -34.12 19.52 -29.15
C ILE A 101 -34.61 20.00 -27.79
N ARG A 102 -35.90 20.40 -27.76
CA ARG A 102 -36.53 20.96 -26.57
C ARG A 102 -37.46 19.97 -25.89
N TRP A 103 -37.23 19.69 -24.61
CA TRP A 103 -38.20 19.01 -23.76
C TRP A 103 -39.11 20.02 -23.06
N THR A 104 -40.41 19.82 -23.22
CA THR A 104 -41.45 20.57 -22.49
C THR A 104 -42.25 19.60 -21.64
N ASN A 105 -42.94 20.10 -20.62
CA ASN A 105 -43.84 19.29 -19.78
C ASN A 105 -45.01 18.65 -20.57
N ALA A 106 -45.22 19.01 -21.85
CA ALA A 106 -46.32 18.54 -22.69
C ALA A 106 -45.99 17.32 -23.56
N ASN A 107 -44.70 16.97 -23.75
CA ASN A 107 -44.27 15.89 -24.65
C ASN A 107 -43.70 14.72 -23.84
N GLU A 108 -44.37 13.56 -23.78
CA GLU A 108 -44.02 12.43 -22.87
C GLU A 108 -43.13 11.32 -23.49
N GLY A 109 -42.43 11.57 -24.61
CA GLY A 109 -41.67 10.53 -25.31
C GLY A 109 -40.17 10.49 -25.03
N ASP A 110 -39.60 9.28 -25.01
CA ASP A 110 -38.16 9.04 -25.09
C ASP A 110 -37.60 9.49 -26.46
N LEU A 111 -36.33 9.90 -26.49
CA LEU A 111 -35.63 10.31 -27.70
C LEU A 111 -34.58 9.28 -28.09
N TYR A 112 -34.68 8.77 -29.33
CA TYR A 112 -33.72 7.86 -29.95
C TYR A 112 -33.16 8.52 -31.20
N CYS A 113 -31.87 8.87 -31.22
CA CYS A 113 -31.13 9.33 -32.40
C CYS A 113 -29.93 8.40 -32.67
N ILE A 114 -30.19 7.16 -33.07
CA ILE A 114 -29.17 6.12 -33.19
C ILE A 114 -28.43 6.25 -34.52
N GLY A 115 -27.09 6.26 -34.50
CA GLY A 115 -26.26 6.36 -35.71
C GLY A 115 -26.50 7.64 -36.52
N THR A 116 -27.02 8.68 -35.88
CA THR A 116 -27.45 9.92 -36.54
C THR A 116 -26.32 10.95 -36.54
N ALA A 117 -26.15 11.69 -37.62
CA ALA A 117 -25.14 12.74 -37.74
C ALA A 117 -25.77 14.14 -37.60
N PHE A 118 -25.13 15.02 -36.83
CA PHE A 118 -25.51 16.42 -36.66
C PHE A 118 -24.33 17.29 -37.12
N ALA A 119 -24.50 17.98 -38.25
CA ALA A 119 -23.46 18.80 -38.86
C ALA A 119 -23.33 20.17 -38.19
N GLY A 120 -24.46 20.79 -37.80
CA GLY A 120 -24.48 22.04 -37.04
C GLY A 120 -24.38 21.83 -35.54
N ASN A 121 -24.47 22.92 -34.79
CA ASN A 121 -24.51 22.86 -33.33
C ASN A 121 -25.79 22.18 -32.85
N THR A 122 -25.71 21.40 -31.79
CA THR A 122 -26.88 20.71 -31.22
C THR A 122 -27.15 21.21 -29.82
N TYR A 123 -28.38 21.68 -29.60
CA TYR A 123 -28.82 22.24 -28.33
C TYR A 123 -29.90 21.35 -27.75
N PHE A 124 -29.62 20.77 -26.60
CA PHE A 124 -30.53 19.99 -25.78
C PHE A 124 -31.00 20.88 -24.63
N ASP A 125 -32.22 21.41 -24.73
CA ASP A 125 -32.80 22.34 -23.75
C ASP A 125 -34.16 21.86 -23.20
N GLY A 126 -34.55 22.31 -22.01
CA GLY A 126 -35.87 22.00 -21.47
C GLY A 126 -36.04 22.19 -19.98
N THR A 127 -37.24 21.91 -19.50
CA THR A 127 -37.57 21.79 -18.07
C THR A 127 -37.44 20.34 -17.63
N SER A 128 -37.18 20.10 -16.33
CA SER A 128 -36.91 18.79 -15.73
C SER A 128 -37.62 17.60 -16.40
N SER A 129 -36.84 16.60 -16.82
CA SER A 129 -37.30 15.53 -17.70
C SER A 129 -37.03 14.15 -17.10
N THR A 130 -38.08 13.36 -16.83
CA THR A 130 -37.99 11.94 -16.41
C THR A 130 -37.78 10.97 -17.58
N ARG A 131 -37.32 11.46 -18.73
CA ARG A 131 -37.32 10.75 -20.03
C ARG A 131 -35.96 10.13 -20.34
N ARG A 132 -35.88 9.23 -21.31
CA ARG A 132 -34.61 8.63 -21.73
C ARG A 132 -34.07 9.27 -23.00
N LEU A 133 -32.75 9.36 -23.09
CA LEU A 133 -32.01 9.88 -24.23
C LEU A 133 -31.06 8.81 -24.77
N TYR A 134 -31.28 8.35 -25.99
CA TYR A 134 -30.44 7.37 -26.66
C TYR A 134 -29.80 7.99 -27.90
N LEU A 135 -28.49 8.25 -27.83
CA LEU A 135 -27.65 8.83 -28.86
C LEU A 135 -26.54 7.86 -29.29
N ALA A 136 -26.77 6.56 -29.13
CA ALA A 136 -25.78 5.54 -29.45
C ALA A 136 -25.33 5.62 -30.92
N GLY A 137 -24.02 5.64 -31.17
CA GLY A 137 -23.40 5.78 -32.47
C GLY A 137 -23.62 7.14 -33.16
N ALA A 138 -24.24 8.12 -32.49
CA ALA A 138 -24.46 9.44 -33.07
C ALA A 138 -23.15 10.19 -33.27
N THR A 139 -23.07 11.02 -34.31
CA THR A 139 -21.90 11.85 -34.62
C THR A 139 -22.28 13.32 -34.61
N PHE A 140 -21.62 14.12 -33.78
CA PHE A 140 -21.83 15.55 -33.67
C PHE A 140 -20.60 16.28 -34.20
N LEU A 141 -20.74 17.01 -35.31
CA LEU A 141 -19.66 17.78 -35.92
C LEU A 141 -19.51 19.15 -35.29
N GLY A 142 -20.63 19.80 -34.97
CA GLY A 142 -20.68 21.06 -34.23
C GLY A 142 -20.63 20.87 -32.71
N ASP A 143 -20.70 21.98 -31.99
CA ASP A 143 -20.72 21.99 -30.53
C ASP A 143 -22.06 21.44 -30.02
N VAL A 144 -22.02 20.73 -28.89
CA VAL A 144 -23.20 20.15 -28.25
C VAL A 144 -23.41 20.78 -26.89
N HIS A 145 -24.57 21.39 -26.70
CA HIS A 145 -24.93 22.08 -25.48
C HIS A 145 -26.08 21.39 -24.77
N PHE A 146 -25.86 20.94 -23.54
CA PHE A 146 -26.90 20.51 -22.62
C PHE A 146 -27.08 21.61 -21.56
N PHE A 147 -28.24 22.26 -21.53
CA PHE A 147 -28.53 23.31 -20.55
C PHE A 147 -30.01 23.36 -20.18
N GLY A 148 -30.30 23.80 -18.96
CA GLY A 148 -31.66 24.01 -18.47
C GLY A 148 -32.09 25.46 -18.47
N THR A 149 -33.40 25.67 -18.34
CA THR A 149 -34.00 27.00 -18.15
C THR A 149 -33.91 27.47 -16.69
N ASP A 150 -33.76 26.54 -15.75
CA ASP A 150 -33.55 26.78 -14.32
C ASP A 150 -32.11 26.41 -13.94
N ASP A 151 -31.57 26.99 -12.87
CA ASP A 151 -30.16 26.90 -12.45
C ASP A 151 -29.58 25.47 -12.32
N GLU A 152 -30.44 24.44 -12.29
CA GLU A 152 -30.09 23.02 -12.37
C GLU A 152 -31.03 22.30 -13.35
N LEU A 153 -30.50 21.71 -14.42
CA LEU A 153 -31.28 20.85 -15.31
C LEU A 153 -31.34 19.45 -14.72
N ALA A 154 -32.49 19.01 -14.20
CA ALA A 154 -32.76 17.59 -14.00
C ALA A 154 -32.95 16.94 -15.37
N PHE A 155 -31.85 16.44 -15.93
CA PHE A 155 -31.82 15.79 -17.22
C PHE A 155 -32.07 14.29 -17.06
N ALA A 156 -32.80 13.74 -18.02
CA ALA A 156 -33.08 12.35 -18.31
C ALA A 156 -32.95 11.28 -17.19
N ARG A 157 -33.91 10.35 -17.15
CA ARG A 157 -33.80 9.15 -16.34
C ARG A 157 -32.65 8.25 -16.80
N GLU A 158 -32.39 8.17 -18.09
CA GLU A 158 -31.28 7.34 -18.60
C GLU A 158 -30.72 8.03 -19.84
N ALA A 159 -29.40 8.13 -19.94
CA ALA A 159 -28.74 8.72 -21.10
C ALA A 159 -27.65 7.80 -21.64
N ASP A 160 -27.78 7.40 -22.89
CA ASP A 160 -26.88 6.46 -23.57
C ASP A 160 -26.22 7.13 -24.77
N PHE A 161 -24.90 7.25 -24.70
CA PHE A 161 -24.01 7.81 -25.71
C PHE A 161 -23.02 6.76 -26.24
N THR A 162 -23.33 5.47 -26.09
CA THR A 162 -22.44 4.37 -26.49
C THR A 162 -21.97 4.53 -27.92
N ASP A 163 -20.66 4.45 -28.17
CA ASP A 163 -20.01 4.64 -29.48
C ASP A 163 -20.31 5.98 -30.18
N ALA A 164 -20.83 6.98 -29.46
CA ALA A 164 -21.04 8.32 -30.01
C ALA A 164 -19.71 9.04 -30.25
N ARG A 165 -19.72 10.02 -31.15
CA ARG A 165 -18.56 10.81 -31.55
C ARG A 165 -18.87 12.29 -31.49
N PHE A 166 -18.16 13.01 -30.63
CA PHE A 166 -18.29 14.46 -30.47
C PHE A 166 -17.04 15.14 -31.02
N LEU A 167 -17.14 15.71 -32.22
CA LEU A 167 -16.02 16.41 -32.86
C LEU A 167 -15.89 17.85 -32.35
N GLY A 168 -17.02 18.50 -32.07
CA GLY A 168 -17.08 19.80 -31.41
C GLY A 168 -16.95 19.69 -29.88
N ASN A 169 -16.98 20.84 -29.21
CA ASN A 169 -17.00 20.91 -27.75
C ASN A 169 -18.35 20.42 -27.21
N THR A 170 -18.32 19.77 -26.04
CA THR A 170 -19.53 19.26 -25.39
C THR A 170 -19.70 19.86 -23.99
N TYR A 171 -20.86 20.45 -23.75
CA TYR A 171 -21.15 21.19 -22.52
C TYR A 171 -22.24 20.48 -21.72
N PHE A 172 -21.85 19.86 -20.61
CA PHE A 172 -22.68 19.23 -19.58
C PHE A 172 -22.65 20.00 -18.24
N ASN A 173 -22.18 21.25 -18.24
CA ASN A 173 -22.03 22.01 -16.99
C ASN A 173 -23.36 22.12 -16.25
N LYS A 174 -23.35 21.93 -14.92
CA LYS A 174 -24.54 22.04 -14.05
C LYS A 174 -25.71 21.12 -14.43
N ILE A 175 -25.44 20.06 -15.18
CA ILE A 175 -26.45 19.04 -15.45
C ILE A 175 -26.62 18.14 -14.23
N ALA A 176 -27.87 17.82 -13.88
CA ALA A 176 -28.19 16.82 -12.88
C ALA A 176 -28.90 15.66 -13.57
N PHE A 177 -28.20 14.56 -13.81
CA PHE A 177 -28.86 13.33 -14.27
C PHE A 177 -29.73 12.77 -13.14
N THR A 178 -30.76 11.98 -13.47
CA THR A 178 -31.66 11.43 -12.44
C THR A 178 -31.45 9.94 -12.17
N ASP A 179 -30.72 9.24 -13.03
CA ASP A 179 -30.41 7.79 -12.97
C ASP A 179 -29.19 7.53 -13.92
N ASP A 180 -28.96 6.31 -14.42
CA ASP A 180 -27.70 5.89 -15.07
C ASP A 180 -27.33 6.66 -16.37
N VAL A 181 -26.02 6.83 -16.61
CA VAL A 181 -25.47 7.48 -17.82
C VAL A 181 -24.34 6.64 -18.40
N ILE A 182 -24.37 6.41 -19.72
CA ILE A 182 -23.46 5.49 -20.42
C ILE A 182 -22.73 6.24 -21.54
N PHE A 183 -21.41 6.28 -21.49
CA PHE A 183 -20.49 6.86 -22.48
C PHE A 183 -19.48 5.82 -23.02
N ASN A 184 -19.87 4.54 -23.02
CA ASN A 184 -18.95 3.47 -23.36
C ASN A 184 -18.49 3.57 -24.81
N GLY A 185 -17.18 3.49 -25.06
CA GLY A 185 -16.61 3.62 -26.40
C GLY A 185 -16.79 5.01 -27.04
N THR A 186 -17.33 6.00 -26.31
CA THR A 186 -17.52 7.35 -26.84
C THR A 186 -16.18 8.03 -27.12
N ALA A 187 -16.10 8.79 -28.21
CA ALA A 187 -14.94 9.61 -28.53
C ALA A 187 -15.29 11.10 -28.48
N PHE A 188 -14.63 11.83 -27.60
CA PHE A 188 -14.67 13.29 -27.52
C PHE A 188 -13.39 13.86 -28.13
N GLU A 189 -13.50 14.43 -29.34
CA GLU A 189 -12.39 15.09 -30.03
C GLU A 189 -12.18 16.53 -29.53
N GLY A 190 -13.28 17.22 -29.18
CA GLY A 190 -13.27 18.56 -28.59
C GLY A 190 -13.22 18.54 -27.05
N ARG A 191 -13.29 19.73 -26.44
CA ARG A 191 -13.29 19.87 -24.98
C ARG A 191 -14.62 19.43 -24.39
N VAL A 192 -14.57 18.87 -23.18
CA VAL A 192 -15.78 18.40 -22.47
C VAL A 192 -15.88 19.04 -21.10
N TYR A 193 -17.06 19.55 -20.79
CA TYR A 193 -17.30 20.31 -19.56
C TYR A 193 -18.43 19.68 -18.75
N PHE A 194 -18.07 18.95 -17.70
CA PHE A 194 -18.98 18.36 -16.70
C PHE A 194 -18.97 19.13 -15.37
N ASN A 195 -18.44 20.35 -15.33
CA ASN A 195 -18.29 21.09 -14.07
C ASN A 195 -19.64 21.25 -13.35
N ASN A 196 -19.63 21.16 -12.03
CA ASN A 196 -20.82 21.35 -11.18
C ASN A 196 -21.99 20.40 -11.53
N SER A 197 -21.73 19.27 -12.19
CA SER A 197 -22.77 18.30 -12.55
C SER A 197 -23.00 17.27 -11.45
N THR A 198 -24.18 16.64 -11.46
CA THR A 198 -24.56 15.57 -10.53
C THR A 198 -24.97 14.32 -11.29
N PHE A 199 -24.36 13.18 -10.94
CA PHE A 199 -24.65 11.87 -11.46
C PHE A 199 -25.01 10.92 -10.30
N PRO A 200 -26.31 10.74 -10.00
CA PRO A 200 -26.75 9.94 -8.86
C PRO A 200 -26.73 8.43 -9.15
N GLY A 201 -26.72 8.03 -10.43
CA GLY A 201 -26.64 6.64 -10.87
C GLY A 201 -25.22 6.17 -11.17
N PHE A 202 -25.12 5.00 -11.82
CA PHE A 202 -23.90 4.51 -12.42
C PHE A 202 -23.56 5.33 -13.68
N THR A 203 -22.37 5.91 -13.68
CA THR A 203 -21.83 6.68 -14.81
C THR A 203 -20.70 5.89 -15.44
N GLN A 204 -20.95 5.33 -16.62
CA GLN A 204 -20.00 4.47 -17.32
C GLN A 204 -19.24 5.26 -18.39
N PHE A 205 -17.93 5.19 -18.32
CA PHE A 205 -16.95 5.77 -19.22
C PHE A 205 -15.98 4.68 -19.70
N PHE A 206 -16.49 3.46 -19.91
CA PHE A 206 -15.67 2.31 -20.29
C PHE A 206 -15.08 2.53 -21.69
N ASP A 207 -13.75 2.38 -21.84
CA ASP A 207 -13.03 2.60 -23.10
C ASP A 207 -13.32 3.96 -23.78
N VAL A 208 -13.70 4.98 -23.00
CA VAL A 208 -13.93 6.34 -23.53
C VAL A 208 -12.60 6.99 -23.92
N THR A 209 -12.60 7.80 -24.97
CA THR A 209 -11.42 8.59 -25.36
C THR A 209 -11.72 10.09 -25.30
N PHE A 210 -10.97 10.82 -24.47
CA PHE A 210 -10.96 12.28 -24.43
C PHE A 210 -9.68 12.82 -25.07
N LYS A 211 -9.81 13.42 -26.26
CA LYS A 211 -8.67 13.94 -27.02
C LYS A 211 -8.28 15.39 -26.71
N ASP A 212 -9.14 16.10 -26.01
CA ASP A 212 -8.87 17.45 -25.52
C ASP A 212 -9.20 17.57 -24.01
N HIS A 213 -9.04 18.77 -23.45
CA HIS A 213 -9.20 19.03 -22.03
C HIS A 213 -10.61 18.65 -21.56
N THR A 214 -10.67 18.01 -20.39
CA THR A 214 -11.93 17.54 -19.78
C THR A 214 -12.03 18.03 -18.35
N TYR A 215 -13.19 18.55 -17.98
CA TYR A 215 -13.39 19.22 -16.69
C TYR A 215 -14.58 18.62 -15.94
N PHE A 216 -14.33 18.06 -14.76
CA PHE A 216 -15.30 17.52 -13.82
C PHE A 216 -15.33 18.32 -12.51
N ASP A 217 -14.70 19.49 -12.46
CA ASP A 217 -14.52 20.22 -11.21
C ASP A 217 -15.85 20.48 -10.49
N GLU A 218 -15.85 20.28 -9.18
CA GLU A 218 -17.01 20.43 -8.28
C GLU A 218 -18.20 19.50 -8.61
N SER A 219 -18.01 18.45 -9.42
CA SER A 219 -19.06 17.48 -9.72
C SER A 219 -19.29 16.46 -8.58
N LYS A 220 -20.46 15.84 -8.59
CA LYS A 220 -20.84 14.75 -7.69
C LYS A 220 -21.18 13.52 -8.52
N ILE A 221 -20.39 12.46 -8.40
CA ILE A 221 -20.57 11.21 -9.15
C ILE A 221 -20.70 10.07 -8.15
N GLU A 222 -21.88 9.47 -8.00
CA GLU A 222 -22.05 8.36 -7.06
C GLU A 222 -21.14 7.18 -7.43
N HIS A 223 -21.27 6.65 -8.65
CA HIS A 223 -20.49 5.51 -9.13
C HIS A 223 -19.91 5.77 -10.53
N GLY A 224 -18.63 6.15 -10.61
CA GLY A 224 -17.93 6.41 -11.88
C GLY A 224 -17.04 5.24 -12.32
N ASP A 225 -17.26 4.72 -13.53
CA ASP A 225 -16.41 3.69 -14.13
C ASP A 225 -15.66 4.23 -15.35
N PHE A 226 -14.39 4.58 -15.18
CA PHE A 226 -13.47 5.04 -16.22
C PHE A 226 -12.49 3.94 -16.65
N THR A 227 -12.90 2.68 -16.57
CA THR A 227 -12.02 1.56 -16.92
C THR A 227 -11.62 1.64 -18.41
N GLY A 228 -10.32 1.56 -18.70
CA GLY A 228 -9.79 1.67 -20.06
C GLY A 228 -9.84 3.08 -20.66
N ALA A 229 -10.29 4.09 -19.91
CA ALA A 229 -10.41 5.46 -20.41
C ALA A 229 -9.05 6.06 -20.80
N VAL A 230 -9.02 6.81 -21.91
CA VAL A 230 -7.81 7.47 -22.41
C VAL A 230 -7.98 8.99 -22.39
N PHE A 231 -7.14 9.66 -21.60
CA PHE A 231 -7.09 11.12 -21.49
C PHE A 231 -5.78 11.62 -22.12
N THR A 232 -5.89 12.25 -23.30
CA THR A 232 -4.69 12.69 -24.04
C THR A 232 -4.19 14.09 -23.66
N ARG A 233 -5.07 14.89 -23.04
CA ARG A 233 -4.83 16.24 -22.49
C ARG A 233 -5.19 16.26 -21.01
N ASP A 234 -5.10 17.45 -20.40
CA ASP A 234 -5.33 17.60 -18.98
C ASP A 234 -6.79 17.27 -18.63
N ILE A 235 -6.96 16.46 -17.60
CA ILE A 235 -8.27 16.21 -16.98
C ILE A 235 -8.31 16.79 -15.57
N HIS A 236 -9.44 17.41 -15.23
CA HIS A 236 -9.65 18.06 -13.95
C HIS A 236 -10.79 17.42 -13.18
N PHE A 237 -10.50 16.97 -11.96
CA PHE A 237 -11.44 16.45 -10.96
C PHE A 237 -11.35 17.26 -9.65
N GLY A 238 -10.98 18.55 -9.72
CA GLY A 238 -10.86 19.39 -8.52
C GLY A 238 -12.17 19.41 -7.73
N ASP A 239 -12.08 19.22 -6.42
CA ASP A 239 -13.24 19.24 -5.51
C ASP A 239 -14.38 18.26 -5.90
N THR A 240 -14.07 17.24 -6.70
CA THR A 240 -15.04 16.23 -7.12
C THR A 240 -15.32 15.23 -6.01
N LYS A 241 -16.59 14.88 -5.83
CA LYS A 241 -17.04 13.90 -4.83
C LYS A 241 -17.50 12.62 -5.51
N PHE A 242 -16.91 11.52 -5.09
CA PHE A 242 -17.32 10.18 -5.47
C PHE A 242 -17.87 9.41 -4.27
N THR A 243 -18.86 8.55 -4.48
CA THR A 243 -19.05 7.42 -3.54
C THR A 243 -18.04 6.33 -3.91
N SER A 244 -17.96 5.96 -5.19
CA SER A 244 -16.86 5.16 -5.72
C SER A 244 -16.47 5.54 -7.14
N ALA A 245 -15.17 5.49 -7.44
CA ALA A 245 -14.67 5.61 -8.80
C ALA A 245 -13.57 4.60 -9.11
N THR A 246 -13.57 4.08 -10.33
CA THR A 246 -12.48 3.25 -10.87
C THR A 246 -11.92 3.87 -12.14
N PHE A 247 -10.60 3.96 -12.19
CA PHE A 247 -9.79 4.36 -13.34
C PHE A 247 -8.88 3.19 -13.72
N ALA A 248 -9.40 1.97 -13.60
CA ALA A 248 -8.61 0.78 -13.86
C ALA A 248 -8.17 0.75 -15.32
N GLU A 249 -6.90 0.45 -15.59
CA GLU A 249 -6.37 0.40 -16.97
C GLU A 249 -6.45 1.75 -17.73
N ALA A 250 -6.84 2.84 -17.06
CA ALA A 250 -6.92 4.16 -17.68
C ALA A 250 -5.52 4.73 -17.99
N THR A 251 -5.42 5.52 -19.05
CA THR A 251 -4.17 6.16 -19.47
C THR A 251 -4.30 7.68 -19.42
N PHE A 252 -3.45 8.32 -18.62
CA PHE A 252 -3.31 9.76 -18.52
C PHE A 252 -2.00 10.19 -19.21
N VAL A 253 -2.11 10.71 -20.43
CA VAL A 253 -0.96 11.11 -21.26
C VAL A 253 -0.35 12.44 -20.78
N LYS A 254 -1.19 13.34 -20.29
CA LYS A 254 -0.81 14.65 -19.75
C LYS A 254 -1.17 14.76 -18.28
N GLY A 255 -1.47 15.97 -17.80
CA GLY A 255 -1.80 16.20 -16.41
C GLY A 255 -3.14 15.56 -16.02
N ALA A 256 -3.27 15.20 -14.75
CA ALA A 256 -4.54 14.83 -14.16
C ALA A 256 -4.66 15.50 -12.79
N HIS A 257 -5.60 16.41 -12.64
CA HIS A 257 -5.77 17.19 -11.42
C HIS A 257 -6.81 16.54 -10.52
N PHE A 258 -6.36 15.86 -9.46
CA PHE A 258 -7.23 15.29 -8.41
C PHE A 258 -7.11 16.08 -7.09
N GLY A 259 -7.16 17.41 -7.18
CA GLY A 259 -7.11 18.27 -5.99
C GLY A 259 -8.39 18.11 -5.15
N ASP A 260 -8.23 17.80 -3.87
CA ASP A 260 -9.33 17.73 -2.90
C ASP A 260 -10.46 16.75 -3.24
N VAL A 261 -10.11 15.63 -3.90
CA VAL A 261 -11.08 14.57 -4.25
C VAL A 261 -11.45 13.73 -3.03
N GLU A 262 -12.75 13.55 -2.82
CA GLU A 262 -13.32 12.71 -1.75
C GLU A 262 -13.99 11.48 -2.36
N ALA A 263 -13.63 10.28 -1.90
CA ALA A 263 -14.19 9.02 -2.38
C ALA A 263 -14.23 7.94 -1.29
N THR A 264 -15.33 7.21 -1.10
CA THR A 264 -15.28 6.02 -0.23
C THR A 264 -14.30 4.98 -0.82
N ARG A 265 -14.38 4.73 -2.13
CA ARG A 265 -13.46 3.84 -2.85
C ARG A 265 -12.96 4.48 -4.13
N LEU A 266 -11.65 4.59 -4.28
CA LEU A 266 -11.01 5.11 -5.48
C LEU A 266 -9.94 4.12 -5.96
N SER A 267 -10.04 3.69 -7.23
CA SER A 267 -9.12 2.74 -7.82
C SER A 267 -8.41 3.35 -9.03
N PHE A 268 -7.10 3.18 -9.08
CA PHE A 268 -6.22 3.46 -10.21
C PHE A 268 -5.46 2.19 -10.62
N ASP A 269 -6.04 1.03 -10.36
CA ASP A 269 -5.35 -0.25 -10.57
C ASP A 269 -5.00 -0.44 -12.06
N ASN A 270 -3.73 -0.72 -12.37
CA ASN A 270 -3.19 -0.78 -13.74
C ASN A 270 -3.27 0.53 -14.55
N ALA A 271 -3.60 1.65 -13.91
CA ALA A 271 -3.57 2.94 -14.61
C ALA A 271 -2.14 3.33 -14.99
N THR A 272 -1.99 4.04 -16.11
CA THR A 272 -0.70 4.59 -16.56
C THR A 272 -0.75 6.10 -16.54
N PHE A 273 0.18 6.72 -15.81
CA PHE A 273 0.38 8.15 -15.76
C PHE A 273 1.70 8.51 -16.44
N GLU A 274 1.61 9.14 -17.60
CA GLU A 274 2.78 9.50 -18.40
C GLU A 274 3.48 10.77 -17.90
N ASP A 275 2.71 11.79 -17.53
CA ASP A 275 3.23 13.12 -17.19
C ASP A 275 2.57 13.72 -15.93
N LEU A 276 2.29 12.87 -14.94
CA LEU A 276 1.71 13.31 -13.67
C LEU A 276 2.79 13.65 -12.64
N GLN A 277 2.76 14.88 -12.13
CA GLN A 277 3.70 15.34 -11.08
C GLN A 277 3.11 15.30 -9.67
N ARG A 278 1.78 15.47 -9.54
CA ARG A 278 1.09 15.48 -8.25
C ARG A 278 -0.25 14.77 -8.35
N LEU A 279 -0.55 13.93 -7.36
CA LEU A 279 -1.84 13.24 -7.21
C LEU A 279 -2.42 13.55 -5.82
N GLY A 280 -3.64 14.06 -5.79
CA GLY A 280 -4.33 14.42 -4.55
C GLY A 280 -4.25 15.91 -4.19
N PRO A 281 -4.78 16.31 -3.01
CA PRO A 281 -5.15 15.44 -1.89
C PRO A 281 -6.31 14.47 -2.17
N LEU A 282 -6.11 13.17 -1.91
CA LEU A 282 -7.16 12.15 -1.98
C LEU A 282 -7.68 11.80 -0.58
N ARG A 283 -8.99 11.86 -0.36
CA ARG A 283 -9.64 11.52 0.93
C ARG A 283 -10.62 10.36 0.77
N GLY A 284 -10.75 9.51 1.80
CA GLY A 284 -11.63 8.35 1.68
C GLY A 284 -11.42 7.19 2.65
N ASP A 285 -12.07 6.06 2.35
CA ASP A 285 -11.81 4.81 3.06
C ASP A 285 -10.70 4.01 2.38
N ARG A 286 -10.77 3.86 1.06
CA ARG A 286 -9.83 3.02 0.31
C ARG A 286 -9.39 3.68 -0.99
N VAL A 287 -8.07 3.85 -1.13
CA VAL A 287 -7.43 4.20 -2.39
C VAL A 287 -6.55 3.03 -2.83
N SER A 288 -6.70 2.60 -4.07
CA SER A 288 -5.92 1.52 -4.66
C SER A 288 -5.20 2.02 -5.91
N MET A 289 -3.92 1.69 -6.04
CA MET A 289 -3.06 2.03 -7.17
C MET A 289 -2.28 0.80 -7.61
N ASN A 290 -2.85 -0.40 -7.42
CA ASN A 290 -2.12 -1.64 -7.60
C ASN A 290 -1.71 -1.78 -9.06
N ARG A 291 -0.43 -2.11 -9.31
CA ARG A 291 0.13 -2.23 -10.67
C ARG A 291 0.00 -0.95 -11.52
N ALA A 292 -0.33 0.20 -10.92
CA ALA A 292 -0.29 1.47 -11.61
C ALA A 292 1.16 1.83 -11.97
N THR A 293 1.36 2.58 -13.04
CA THR A 293 2.68 3.03 -13.49
C THR A 293 2.74 4.54 -13.54
N PHE A 294 3.68 5.13 -12.80
CA PHE A 294 4.05 6.54 -12.88
C PHE A 294 5.40 6.63 -13.60
N LYS A 295 5.42 7.23 -14.79
CA LYS A 295 6.64 7.36 -15.60
C LYS A 295 7.59 8.43 -15.05
N ASN A 296 7.04 9.53 -14.56
CA ASN A 296 7.77 10.66 -13.98
C ASN A 296 7.76 10.62 -12.43
N PRO A 297 8.65 11.38 -11.76
CA PRO A 297 8.58 11.54 -10.31
C PRO A 297 7.23 12.13 -9.90
N VAL A 298 6.61 11.55 -8.88
CA VAL A 298 5.25 11.93 -8.44
C VAL A 298 5.19 12.21 -6.94
N ALA A 299 4.52 13.30 -6.56
CA ALA A 299 4.10 13.55 -5.19
C ALA A 299 2.64 13.08 -5.01
N ILE A 300 2.42 12.16 -4.10
CA ILE A 300 1.09 11.62 -3.79
C ILE A 300 0.69 12.09 -2.41
N GLU A 301 -0.38 12.88 -2.34
CA GLU A 301 -0.98 13.37 -1.11
C GLU A 301 -2.30 12.66 -0.87
N ALA A 302 -2.39 11.90 0.22
CA ALA A 302 -3.59 11.11 0.48
C ALA A 302 -3.86 10.92 1.98
N ALA A 303 -5.12 10.90 2.38
CA ALA A 303 -5.55 10.57 3.74
C ALA A 303 -6.64 9.48 3.77
N PRO A 304 -6.53 8.37 3.02
CA PRO A 304 -7.50 7.29 3.11
C PRO A 304 -7.25 6.42 4.35
N THR A 305 -8.27 5.68 4.79
CA THR A 305 -8.07 4.64 5.82
C THR A 305 -7.11 3.52 5.35
N TYR A 306 -7.11 3.20 4.06
CA TYR A 306 -6.19 2.23 3.43
C TYR A 306 -5.70 2.72 2.06
N LEU A 307 -4.39 2.69 1.85
CA LEU A 307 -3.73 2.97 0.58
C LEU A 307 -2.98 1.71 0.11
N SER A 308 -3.38 1.17 -1.04
CA SER A 308 -2.75 0.01 -1.66
C SER A 308 -1.88 0.45 -2.83
N CYS A 309 -0.58 0.19 -2.78
CA CYS A 309 0.33 0.40 -3.89
C CYS A 309 1.02 -0.91 -4.28
N VAL A 310 0.25 -2.01 -4.28
CA VAL A 310 0.82 -3.34 -4.52
C VAL A 310 1.22 -3.47 -5.99
N GLY A 311 2.50 -3.75 -6.26
CA GLY A 311 3.01 -3.83 -7.63
C GLY A 311 3.10 -2.49 -8.36
N THR A 312 2.88 -1.36 -7.69
CA THR A 312 2.95 -0.02 -8.31
C THR A 312 4.38 0.30 -8.75
N ARG A 313 4.52 0.91 -9.92
CA ARG A 313 5.82 1.26 -10.51
C ARG A 313 6.04 2.77 -10.47
N PHE A 314 6.90 3.22 -9.57
CA PHE A 314 7.35 4.61 -9.46
C PHE A 314 8.68 4.78 -10.19
N THR A 315 8.62 4.93 -11.52
CA THR A 315 9.82 4.91 -12.37
C THR A 315 10.75 6.09 -12.06
N GLY A 316 10.18 7.28 -11.84
CA GLY A 316 10.93 8.48 -11.47
C GLY A 316 11.12 8.68 -9.95
N GLY A 317 10.70 7.73 -9.11
CA GLY A 317 10.61 7.90 -7.66
C GLY A 317 9.27 8.48 -7.21
N ALA A 318 9.02 8.44 -5.90
CA ALA A 318 7.75 8.86 -5.32
C ALA A 318 7.91 9.55 -3.96
N GLU A 319 7.16 10.63 -3.77
CA GLU A 319 6.97 11.25 -2.48
C GLU A 319 5.55 10.95 -1.97
N LEU A 320 5.41 9.92 -1.14
CA LEU A 320 4.13 9.52 -0.56
C LEU A 320 3.92 10.27 0.76
N ARG A 321 3.10 11.32 0.73
CA ARG A 321 2.72 12.12 1.89
C ARG A 321 1.33 11.71 2.34
N VAL A 322 1.28 10.86 3.36
CA VAL A 322 0.04 10.24 3.80
C VAL A 322 -0.28 10.51 5.26
N ARG A 323 -1.56 10.49 5.61
CA ARG A 323 -2.03 10.81 6.96
C ARG A 323 -3.03 9.77 7.44
N ARG A 324 -2.77 9.15 8.60
CA ARG A 324 -3.64 8.15 9.24
C ARG A 324 -3.96 6.93 8.36
N SER A 325 -3.11 6.65 7.38
CA SER A 325 -3.34 5.58 6.39
C SER A 325 -2.58 4.31 6.75
N ARG A 326 -3.23 3.17 6.54
CA ARG A 326 -2.53 1.88 6.41
C ARG A 326 -2.04 1.76 4.97
N VAL A 327 -0.74 1.63 4.77
CA VAL A 327 -0.11 1.65 3.45
C VAL A 327 0.49 0.29 3.13
N ASP A 328 0.14 -0.30 1.99
CA ASP A 328 0.75 -1.52 1.48
C ASP A 328 1.65 -1.20 0.27
N LEU A 329 2.94 -1.53 0.38
CA LEU A 329 3.95 -1.30 -0.66
C LEU A 329 4.53 -2.63 -1.18
N ALA A 330 3.84 -3.76 -0.98
CA ALA A 330 4.30 -5.05 -1.48
C ALA A 330 4.51 -5.01 -3.00
N GLU A 331 5.59 -5.60 -3.49
CA GLU A 331 5.92 -5.70 -4.93
C GLU A 331 6.08 -4.34 -5.64
N ALA A 332 6.11 -3.23 -4.89
CA ALA A 332 6.33 -1.91 -5.45
C ALA A 332 7.75 -1.79 -6.05
N PHE A 333 7.86 -0.99 -7.11
CA PHE A 333 9.12 -0.67 -7.75
C PHE A 333 9.44 0.82 -7.58
N PHE A 334 10.63 1.13 -7.05
CA PHE A 334 11.16 2.48 -6.92
C PHE A 334 12.38 2.64 -7.83
N GLY A 335 12.23 3.37 -8.93
CA GLY A 335 13.34 3.60 -9.88
C GLY A 335 14.34 4.67 -9.42
N SER A 336 13.94 5.51 -8.46
CA SER A 336 14.73 6.61 -7.89
C SER A 336 14.36 6.84 -6.43
N ALA A 337 15.08 7.76 -5.77
CA ALA A 337 14.82 8.19 -4.40
C ALA A 337 13.33 8.41 -4.12
N SER A 338 12.83 7.74 -3.10
CA SER A 338 11.42 7.70 -2.75
C SER A 338 11.23 7.73 -1.24
N SER A 339 10.10 8.25 -0.78
CA SER A 339 9.81 8.34 0.65
C SER A 339 8.34 8.11 0.96
N LEU A 340 8.10 7.50 2.12
CA LEU A 340 6.78 7.45 2.76
C LEU A 340 6.87 8.26 4.05
N SER A 341 6.10 9.35 4.14
CA SER A 341 6.14 10.27 5.26
C SER A 341 4.74 10.70 5.70
N THR A 342 4.66 11.23 6.92
CA THR A 342 3.42 11.85 7.41
C THR A 342 3.18 13.18 6.70
N SER A 343 1.99 13.38 6.13
CA SER A 343 1.64 14.67 5.53
C SER A 343 1.57 15.78 6.58
N SER A 344 2.27 16.90 6.34
CA SER A 344 2.35 18.07 7.23
C SER A 344 1.15 19.02 7.10
N THR A 345 0.43 18.99 5.98
CA THR A 345 -0.77 19.79 5.77
C THR A 345 -1.97 19.07 6.37
N GLY A 346 -2.53 19.64 7.45
CA GLY A 346 -3.87 19.28 7.90
C GLY A 346 -4.84 19.51 6.75
N PHE A 347 -5.53 18.46 6.34
CA PHE A 347 -6.41 18.52 5.18
C PHE A 347 -7.76 19.22 5.51
N SER A 348 -7.92 19.78 6.71
CA SER A 348 -8.93 20.78 7.12
C SER A 348 -8.48 21.47 8.42
N VAL A 349 -9.06 22.65 8.73
CA VAL A 349 -8.82 23.40 9.99
C VAL A 349 -9.30 22.63 11.23
N ASP A 350 -10.22 21.68 11.06
CA ASP A 350 -10.81 20.87 12.13
C ASP A 350 -10.00 19.61 12.50
N ASP A 351 -8.90 19.32 11.79
CA ASP A 351 -8.14 18.08 11.94
C ASP A 351 -6.98 18.17 12.97
N TYR A 352 -6.87 19.29 13.71
CA TYR A 352 -5.88 19.47 14.78
C TYR A 352 -6.37 18.88 16.10
N HIS A 353 -6.18 17.56 16.26
CA HIS A 353 -6.32 16.91 17.56
C HIS A 353 -4.93 16.49 18.06
N PRO A 354 -4.38 17.13 19.12
CA PRO A 354 -2.99 16.91 19.57
C PRO A 354 -2.73 15.49 20.14
N TYR A 355 -3.76 14.66 20.25
CA TYR A 355 -3.70 13.29 20.77
C TYR A 355 -3.86 12.20 19.70
N ILE A 356 -4.14 12.57 18.45
CA ILE A 356 -4.30 11.59 17.37
C ILE A 356 -2.95 11.37 16.70
N ASP A 357 -2.50 10.13 16.69
CA ASP A 357 -1.32 9.73 15.93
C ASP A 357 -1.64 9.81 14.43
N HIS A 358 -0.98 10.74 13.74
CA HIS A 358 -1.20 10.99 12.32
C HIS A 358 -0.32 10.14 11.41
N ARG A 359 0.61 9.37 11.98
CA ARG A 359 1.59 8.60 11.24
C ARG A 359 0.93 7.53 10.38
N PRO A 360 1.42 7.31 9.15
CA PRO A 360 1.01 6.15 8.38
C PRO A 360 1.54 4.87 9.02
N VAL A 361 0.77 3.80 8.89
CA VAL A 361 1.17 2.44 9.30
C VAL A 361 1.57 1.68 8.05
N LEU A 362 2.83 1.28 7.95
CA LEU A 362 3.31 0.47 6.83
C LEU A 362 2.98 -1.01 7.07
N MET A 363 2.29 -1.62 6.11
CA MET A 363 1.79 -2.98 6.22
C MET A 363 2.76 -4.03 5.67
N SER A 364 3.40 -3.74 4.54
CA SER A 364 4.20 -4.74 3.84
C SER A 364 5.18 -4.10 2.85
N LEU A 365 6.36 -4.70 2.76
CA LEU A 365 7.43 -4.45 1.79
C LEU A 365 7.84 -5.75 1.09
N ARG A 366 7.01 -6.80 1.14
CA ARG A 366 7.36 -8.09 0.51
C ARG A 366 7.66 -7.90 -0.97
N SER A 367 8.74 -8.51 -1.45
CA SER A 367 9.16 -8.46 -2.86
C SER A 367 9.42 -7.04 -3.39
N THR A 368 9.67 -6.08 -2.50
CA THR A 368 9.99 -4.68 -2.84
C THR A 368 11.49 -4.45 -2.71
N ASP A 369 12.11 -3.80 -3.69
CA ASP A 369 13.47 -3.29 -3.53
C ASP A 369 13.42 -1.96 -2.77
N VAL A 370 14.04 -1.93 -1.59
CA VAL A 370 13.96 -0.77 -0.69
C VAL A 370 15.24 0.07 -0.69
N SER A 371 16.13 -0.12 -1.65
CA SER A 371 17.40 0.61 -1.72
C SER A 371 17.25 2.13 -1.80
N GLU A 372 16.16 2.59 -2.43
CA GLU A 372 15.87 4.01 -2.64
C GLU A 372 14.75 4.53 -1.71
N LEU A 373 14.30 3.73 -0.73
CA LEU A 373 13.14 4.05 0.10
C LEU A 373 13.55 4.60 1.48
N ALA A 374 12.99 5.76 1.83
CA ALA A 374 13.07 6.36 3.15
C ALA A 374 11.72 6.36 3.88
N LEU A 375 11.75 6.04 5.18
CA LEU A 375 10.58 5.92 6.06
C LEU A 375 10.73 6.84 7.29
N PRO A 376 10.61 8.17 7.13
CA PRO A 376 10.58 9.10 8.25
C PRO A 376 9.22 9.07 8.96
N ASP A 377 9.25 8.83 10.28
CA ASP A 377 8.07 8.88 11.16
C ASP A 377 6.92 7.96 10.71
N VAL A 378 7.24 6.71 10.37
CA VAL A 378 6.28 5.69 9.91
C VAL A 378 6.12 4.60 10.96
N ASP A 379 4.89 4.20 11.28
CA ASP A 379 4.67 3.07 12.17
C ASP A 379 4.97 1.74 11.45
N LEU A 380 5.99 1.02 11.95
CA LEU A 380 6.50 -0.24 11.40
C LEU A 380 6.06 -1.45 12.24
N GLN A 381 5.20 -1.28 13.24
CA GLN A 381 4.77 -2.35 14.14
C GLN A 381 4.11 -3.53 13.42
N TRP A 382 3.50 -3.29 12.27
CA TRP A 382 2.74 -4.32 11.55
C TRP A 382 3.35 -4.64 10.18
N CYS A 383 4.52 -4.07 9.88
CA CYS A 383 5.15 -4.20 8.58
C CYS A 383 5.71 -5.61 8.40
N ARG A 384 5.42 -6.22 7.24
CA ARG A 384 6.06 -7.43 6.75
C ARG A 384 7.27 -7.07 5.88
N PHE A 385 8.47 -7.39 6.35
CA PHE A 385 9.76 -7.22 5.67
C PHE A 385 10.25 -8.50 4.99
N ALA A 386 9.80 -9.68 5.43
CA ALA A 386 10.24 -10.95 4.86
C ALA A 386 9.89 -11.02 3.36
N GLY A 387 10.92 -11.04 2.51
CA GLY A 387 10.75 -11.02 1.05
C GLY A 387 11.24 -9.72 0.40
N ALA A 388 11.43 -8.65 1.17
CA ALA A 388 12.03 -7.41 0.65
C ALA A 388 13.49 -7.62 0.21
N HIS A 389 13.91 -6.86 -0.80
CA HIS A 389 15.26 -6.84 -1.35
C HIS A 389 16.04 -5.62 -0.85
N HIS A 390 17.34 -5.77 -0.64
CA HIS A 390 18.22 -4.71 -0.13
C HIS A 390 17.74 -4.03 1.17
N LEU A 391 17.16 -4.82 2.08
CA LEU A 391 16.72 -4.34 3.41
C LEU A 391 17.83 -3.65 4.21
N ASP A 392 19.10 -3.95 3.92
CA ASP A 392 20.25 -3.29 4.53
C ASP A 392 20.46 -1.85 4.08
N LYS A 393 19.80 -1.40 3.00
CA LYS A 393 19.83 -0.02 2.50
C LYS A 393 18.59 0.79 2.87
N LEU A 394 17.59 0.17 3.50
CA LEU A 394 16.36 0.86 3.90
C LEU A 394 16.67 1.98 4.87
N ARG A 395 16.19 3.20 4.60
CA ARG A 395 16.38 4.32 5.51
C ARG A 395 15.19 4.46 6.44
N ILE A 396 15.42 4.29 7.74
CA ILE A 396 14.40 4.45 8.79
C ILE A 396 14.80 5.63 9.66
N ASP A 397 14.05 6.71 9.55
CA ASP A 397 14.34 7.99 10.20
C ASP A 397 13.21 8.33 11.19
N GLY A 398 13.50 9.17 12.20
CA GLY A 398 12.50 9.68 13.14
C GLY A 398 11.87 8.63 14.06
N LEU A 399 10.64 8.89 14.49
CA LEU A 399 9.84 8.04 15.39
C LEU A 399 9.14 6.93 14.61
N SER A 400 9.89 5.88 14.26
CA SER A 400 9.41 4.73 13.52
C SER A 400 9.37 3.46 14.39
N PRO A 401 8.29 3.24 15.19
CA PRO A 401 8.23 2.18 16.19
C PRO A 401 8.07 0.78 15.56
N PHE A 402 8.69 -0.20 16.21
CA PHE A 402 8.49 -1.63 15.95
C PHE A 402 7.66 -2.29 17.07
N ARG A 403 7.22 -3.54 16.85
CA ARG A 403 6.52 -4.32 17.87
C ARG A 403 7.41 -4.57 19.08
N LYS A 404 6.75 -4.89 20.19
CA LYS A 404 7.39 -5.34 21.42
C LYS A 404 6.88 -6.73 21.76
N PRO A 405 7.73 -7.59 22.36
CA PRO A 405 7.27 -8.88 22.84
C PRO A 405 6.15 -8.69 23.88
N PRO A 406 5.26 -9.69 24.04
CA PRO A 406 4.16 -9.61 24.99
C PRO A 406 4.69 -9.37 26.41
N ALA A 407 4.00 -8.52 27.17
CA ALA A 407 4.41 -8.14 28.51
C ALA A 407 4.60 -9.35 29.42
N GLY A 408 5.67 -9.36 30.22
CA GLY A 408 5.94 -10.43 31.17
C GLY A 408 7.06 -10.09 32.13
N ARG A 409 6.94 -10.55 33.38
CA ARG A 409 7.84 -10.21 34.50
C ARG A 409 9.33 -10.54 34.25
N TRP A 410 9.61 -11.46 33.32
CA TRP A 410 10.95 -11.91 32.95
C TRP A 410 11.31 -11.63 31.47
N ARG A 411 10.41 -10.98 30.72
CA ARG A 411 10.63 -10.66 29.29
C ARG A 411 11.22 -9.27 29.15
N THR A 412 12.12 -9.13 28.19
CA THR A 412 12.75 -7.84 27.91
C THR A 412 11.90 -6.96 27.03
N SER A 413 11.84 -5.68 27.41
CA SER A 413 11.47 -4.60 26.49
C SER A 413 12.55 -4.48 25.42
N ARG A 414 12.25 -5.00 24.23
CA ARG A 414 13.07 -4.87 23.02
C ARG A 414 12.15 -4.68 21.83
N GLN A 415 12.65 -4.08 20.76
CA GLN A 415 11.98 -4.06 19.47
C GLN A 415 12.05 -5.44 18.82
N VAL A 416 10.95 -5.87 18.20
CA VAL A 416 10.82 -7.13 17.44
C VAL A 416 10.05 -6.90 16.16
N LEU A 417 10.34 -7.72 15.16
CA LEU A 417 9.62 -7.75 13.90
C LEU A 417 8.23 -8.37 14.07
N PHE A 418 7.27 -7.97 13.24
CA PHE A 418 5.93 -8.57 13.24
C PHE A 418 6.00 -10.05 12.86
N GLU A 419 6.93 -10.46 12.00
CA GLU A 419 7.16 -11.86 11.66
C GLU A 419 7.61 -12.72 12.84
N GLU A 420 8.31 -12.14 13.83
CA GLU A 420 8.60 -12.87 15.07
C GLU A 420 7.32 -13.12 15.89
N HIS A 421 6.36 -12.18 15.87
CA HIS A 421 5.06 -12.37 16.48
C HIS A 421 4.31 -13.55 15.84
N LEU A 422 4.24 -13.56 14.51
CA LEU A 422 3.61 -14.65 13.74
C LEU A 422 4.29 -16.00 14.05
N TRP A 423 5.61 -16.07 13.88
CA TRP A 423 6.41 -17.29 14.11
C TRP A 423 6.26 -17.88 15.52
N ARG A 424 6.13 -17.02 16.54
CA ARG A 424 5.97 -17.45 17.94
C ARG A 424 4.54 -17.73 18.34
N ALA A 425 3.55 -17.04 17.76
CA ALA A 425 2.15 -17.29 18.05
C ALA A 425 1.76 -18.71 17.64
N GLU A 426 2.27 -19.20 16.51
CA GLU A 426 2.11 -20.60 16.07
C GLU A 426 2.71 -21.60 17.06
N ARG A 427 3.95 -21.34 17.53
CA ARG A 427 4.69 -22.27 18.40
C ARG A 427 4.29 -22.19 19.86
N ARG A 428 3.74 -21.05 20.29
CA ARG A 428 3.33 -20.77 21.68
C ARG A 428 2.06 -19.91 21.70
N PRO A 429 0.89 -20.48 21.38
CA PRO A 429 -0.37 -19.73 21.30
C PRO A 429 -0.74 -19.02 22.62
N GLN A 430 -0.45 -19.64 23.75
CA GLN A 430 -0.79 -19.11 25.08
C GLN A 430 0.20 -18.06 25.62
N ALA A 431 1.25 -17.72 24.86
CA ALA A 431 2.34 -16.86 25.32
C ALA A 431 2.14 -15.36 25.04
N GLY A 432 0.94 -14.99 24.56
CA GLY A 432 0.50 -13.61 24.28
C GLY A 432 1.03 -13.01 22.97
N TRP A 433 1.71 -13.80 22.14
CA TRP A 433 2.17 -13.37 20.82
C TRP A 433 0.99 -13.24 19.85
N GLN A 434 1.09 -12.30 18.92
CA GLN A 434 0.00 -11.95 18.02
C GLN A 434 0.19 -12.67 16.68
N ASN A 435 -0.88 -13.25 16.13
CA ASN A 435 -0.88 -13.97 14.86
C ASN A 435 -1.51 -13.17 13.71
N SER A 436 -1.96 -11.94 13.96
CA SER A 436 -2.54 -11.05 12.96
C SER A 436 -2.41 -9.59 13.39
N ALA A 437 -2.58 -8.67 12.45
CA ALA A 437 -2.82 -7.27 12.80
C ALA A 437 -4.26 -7.11 13.35
N PRO A 438 -4.57 -6.03 14.08
CA PRO A 438 -5.87 -5.84 14.74
C PRO A 438 -7.01 -5.67 13.72
N TRP A 439 -6.68 -5.30 12.49
CA TRP A 439 -7.61 -5.01 11.40
C TRP A 439 -7.67 -6.12 10.35
N ASP A 440 -6.94 -7.22 10.52
CA ASP A 440 -7.04 -8.38 9.63
C ASP A 440 -8.30 -9.18 10.03
N GLY A 441 -9.44 -8.86 9.41
CA GLY A 441 -10.72 -9.55 9.65
C GLY A 441 -10.81 -10.95 9.01
N ARG A 442 -9.87 -11.30 8.14
CA ARG A 442 -9.67 -12.67 7.62
C ARG A 442 -8.21 -13.00 7.82
N GLY A 443 -7.92 -14.01 8.64
CA GLY A 443 -6.57 -14.53 8.81
C GLY A 443 -6.05 -15.03 7.48
N PHE A 444 -5.32 -14.19 6.75
CA PHE A 444 -4.42 -14.69 5.71
C PHE A 444 -3.46 -15.62 6.43
N PRO A 445 -3.30 -16.88 5.97
CA PRO A 445 -2.29 -17.75 6.56
C PRO A 445 -0.96 -17.01 6.43
N PRO A 446 -0.25 -16.74 7.54
CA PRO A 446 1.04 -16.10 7.44
C PRO A 446 1.92 -16.98 6.56
N ASP A 447 2.60 -16.41 5.57
CA ASP A 447 3.69 -17.12 4.92
C ASP A 447 4.65 -17.49 6.04
N GLU A 448 4.75 -18.78 6.36
CA GLU A 448 5.47 -19.24 7.55
C GLU A 448 6.94 -18.84 7.40
N VAL A 449 7.38 -17.86 8.17
CA VAL A 449 8.76 -17.38 8.11
C VAL A 449 9.63 -18.32 8.92
N SER A 450 10.48 -19.09 8.23
CA SER A 450 11.45 -19.96 8.89
C SER A 450 12.39 -19.18 9.81
N ALA A 451 12.95 -19.84 10.82
CA ALA A 451 13.89 -19.21 11.75
C ALA A 451 15.14 -18.67 11.02
N GLU A 452 15.58 -19.36 9.96
CA GLU A 452 16.70 -18.93 9.11
C GLU A 452 16.36 -17.66 8.34
N ARG A 453 15.15 -17.58 7.77
CA ARG A 453 14.69 -16.39 7.06
C ARG A 453 14.53 -15.21 8.01
N LEU A 454 13.94 -15.44 9.19
CA LEU A 454 13.80 -14.43 10.23
C LEU A 454 15.17 -13.88 10.67
N ALA A 455 16.18 -14.75 10.84
CA ALA A 455 17.54 -14.33 11.14
C ALA A 455 18.15 -13.45 10.03
N ALA A 456 17.91 -13.77 8.76
CA ALA A 456 18.38 -12.96 7.63
C ALA A 456 17.71 -11.57 7.57
N VAL A 457 16.41 -11.49 7.86
CA VAL A 457 15.67 -10.21 7.92
C VAL A 457 16.21 -9.35 9.07
N TYR A 458 16.35 -9.92 10.27
CA TYR A 458 16.96 -9.21 11.41
C TYR A 458 18.37 -8.71 11.11
N ARG A 459 19.21 -9.52 10.46
CA ARG A 459 20.58 -9.13 10.08
C ARG A 459 20.59 -7.93 9.14
N SER A 460 19.72 -7.94 8.13
CA SER A 460 19.67 -6.89 7.10
C SER A 460 19.18 -5.59 7.71
N LEU A 461 18.07 -5.62 8.47
CA LEU A 461 17.55 -4.42 9.14
C LEU A 461 18.49 -3.91 10.23
N ARG A 462 19.19 -4.79 10.95
CA ARG A 462 20.25 -4.36 11.87
C ARG A 462 21.30 -3.52 11.16
N LYS A 463 21.78 -3.97 9.99
CA LYS A 463 22.77 -3.22 9.20
C LYS A 463 22.23 -1.85 8.77
N ALA A 464 20.98 -1.79 8.30
CA ALA A 464 20.32 -0.53 7.98
C ALA A 464 20.26 0.43 9.20
N LEU A 465 19.94 -0.08 10.39
CA LEU A 465 19.93 0.71 11.62
C LEU A 465 21.33 1.15 12.06
N GLU A 466 22.35 0.31 11.90
CA GLU A 466 23.77 0.66 12.16
C GLU A 466 24.24 1.78 11.22
N ASP A 467 23.92 1.68 9.92
CA ASP A 467 24.24 2.68 8.91
C ASP A 467 23.49 4.01 9.18
N GLY A 468 22.26 3.93 9.70
CA GLY A 468 21.48 5.07 10.20
C GLY A 468 21.89 5.60 11.58
N LYS A 469 22.99 5.12 12.16
CA LYS A 469 23.50 5.48 13.50
C LYS A 469 22.53 5.20 14.67
N ASN A 470 21.53 4.34 14.45
CA ASN A 470 20.63 3.86 15.49
C ASN A 470 21.20 2.62 16.17
N GLU A 471 22.25 2.82 16.98
CA GLU A 471 22.95 1.72 17.68
C GLU A 471 22.05 1.01 18.70
N ALA A 472 21.08 1.72 19.28
CA ALA A 472 20.08 1.19 20.20
C ALA A 472 19.22 0.09 19.57
N GLY A 473 18.58 0.44 18.44
CA GLY A 473 17.71 -0.46 17.69
C GLY A 473 18.49 -1.60 17.06
N ALA A 474 19.69 -1.33 16.55
CA ALA A 474 20.59 -2.36 16.03
C ALA A 474 20.90 -3.45 17.08
N GLY A 475 21.11 -3.07 18.35
CA GLY A 475 21.33 -4.02 19.44
C GLY A 475 20.13 -4.93 19.73
N ASP A 476 18.91 -4.38 19.67
CA ASP A 476 17.67 -5.17 19.83
C ASP A 476 17.48 -6.17 18.68
N PHE A 477 17.84 -5.78 17.45
CA PHE A 477 17.76 -6.59 16.25
C PHE A 477 18.85 -7.66 16.19
N TYR A 478 20.06 -7.35 16.67
CA TYR A 478 21.11 -8.35 16.88
C TYR A 478 20.66 -9.44 17.85
N TYR A 479 19.99 -9.07 18.94
CA TYR A 479 19.42 -10.06 19.86
C TYR A 479 18.37 -10.95 19.14
N GLY A 480 17.55 -10.37 18.26
CA GLY A 480 16.57 -11.09 17.44
C GLY A 480 17.20 -12.07 16.46
N GLU A 481 18.24 -11.63 15.74
CA GLU A 481 19.02 -12.49 14.85
C GLU A 481 19.55 -13.72 15.59
N GLN A 482 20.22 -13.52 16.72
CA GLN A 482 20.85 -14.60 17.48
C GLN A 482 19.81 -15.56 18.10
N GLU A 483 18.65 -15.04 18.51
CA GLU A 483 17.56 -15.88 18.98
C GLU A 483 16.93 -16.72 17.85
N ALA A 484 16.73 -16.14 16.67
CA ALA A 484 16.26 -16.87 15.49
C ALA A 484 17.27 -17.97 15.09
N ARG A 485 18.58 -17.65 15.04
CA ARG A 485 19.65 -18.64 14.75
C ARG A 485 19.69 -19.80 15.73
N ARG A 486 19.47 -19.54 17.04
CA ARG A 486 19.41 -20.60 18.05
C ARG A 486 18.28 -21.60 17.77
N HIS A 487 17.18 -21.14 17.19
CA HIS A 487 16.03 -21.95 16.82
C HIS A 487 16.06 -22.42 15.35
N GLY A 488 17.11 -22.12 14.61
CA GLY A 488 17.32 -22.59 13.23
C GLY A 488 17.40 -24.11 13.16
N SER A 489 16.73 -24.70 12.18
CA SER A 489 16.78 -26.12 11.87
C SER A 489 18.16 -26.54 11.33
N THR A 490 18.82 -25.67 10.55
CA THR A 490 20.10 -25.95 9.87
C THR A 490 21.33 -25.80 10.77
N ALA A 491 21.21 -25.12 11.91
CA ALA A 491 22.33 -24.91 12.82
C ALA A 491 22.78 -26.22 13.50
N SER A 492 24.09 -26.45 13.51
CA SER A 492 24.70 -27.63 14.14
C SER A 492 24.44 -27.67 15.65
N ARG A 493 24.52 -28.85 16.28
CA ARG A 493 24.39 -28.97 17.74
C ARG A 493 25.43 -28.12 18.46
N VAL A 494 26.66 -28.06 17.95
CA VAL A 494 27.75 -27.26 18.52
C VAL A 494 27.42 -25.76 18.47
N GLU A 495 26.94 -25.26 17.32
CA GLU A 495 26.52 -23.87 17.18
C GLU A 495 25.37 -23.54 18.15
N LYS A 496 24.37 -24.41 18.26
CA LYS A 496 23.26 -24.25 19.20
C LYS A 496 23.74 -24.21 20.65
N THR A 497 24.69 -25.06 21.03
CA THR A 497 25.29 -25.07 22.37
C THR A 497 26.06 -23.77 22.63
N ILE A 498 26.85 -23.28 21.67
CA ILE A 498 27.58 -22.02 21.81
C ILE A 498 26.60 -20.85 21.97
N LEU A 499 25.58 -20.75 21.13
CA LEU A 499 24.56 -19.70 21.21
C LEU A 499 23.79 -19.78 22.54
N TRP A 500 23.45 -20.98 23.00
CA TRP A 500 22.79 -21.18 24.29
C TRP A 500 23.66 -20.71 25.45
N THR A 501 24.94 -21.08 25.49
CA THR A 501 25.88 -20.63 26.54
C THR A 501 26.07 -19.12 26.49
N TYR A 502 26.22 -18.54 25.31
CA TYR A 502 26.37 -17.09 25.12
C TYR A 502 25.13 -16.31 25.57
N TRP A 503 23.93 -16.83 25.30
CA TRP A 503 22.66 -16.30 25.79
C TRP A 503 22.54 -16.37 27.33
N LEU A 504 22.90 -17.53 27.90
CA LEU A 504 22.81 -17.78 29.34
C LEU A 504 23.70 -16.81 30.11
N VAL A 505 24.95 -16.70 29.68
CA VAL A 505 25.99 -15.94 30.37
C VAL A 505 25.84 -14.43 30.18
N SER A 506 25.47 -13.96 28.99
CA SER A 506 25.54 -12.53 28.67
C SER A 506 24.33 -11.95 27.94
N GLY A 507 23.32 -12.78 27.64
CA GLY A 507 22.20 -12.38 26.79
C GLY A 507 22.68 -11.91 25.42
N TYR A 508 23.61 -12.65 24.81
CA TYR A 508 24.29 -12.29 23.56
C TYR A 508 25.10 -10.99 23.66
N GLY A 509 25.77 -10.74 24.78
CA GLY A 509 26.56 -9.51 24.97
C GLY A 509 25.73 -8.23 25.09
N GLN A 510 24.40 -8.32 25.13
CA GLN A 510 23.49 -7.17 25.25
C GLN A 510 23.01 -6.95 26.69
N ARG A 511 23.41 -7.77 27.66
CA ARG A 511 22.93 -7.68 29.06
C ARG A 511 24.04 -7.75 30.09
N ALA A 512 24.43 -6.58 30.59
CA ALA A 512 25.43 -6.45 31.64
C ALA A 512 25.04 -7.19 32.93
N SER A 513 23.75 -7.15 33.32
CA SER A 513 23.28 -7.82 34.54
C SER A 513 23.49 -9.34 34.52
N ARG A 514 23.34 -9.99 33.36
CA ARG A 514 23.61 -11.42 33.23
C ARG A 514 25.10 -11.72 33.29
N ALA A 515 25.92 -10.91 32.60
CA ALA A 515 27.37 -11.06 32.63
C ALA A 515 27.93 -10.88 34.05
N LEU A 516 27.44 -9.88 34.80
CA LEU A 516 27.80 -9.65 36.19
C LEU A 516 27.29 -10.76 37.13
N ALA A 517 26.08 -11.27 36.93
CA ALA A 517 25.58 -12.41 37.70
C ALA A 517 26.40 -13.69 37.44
N ALA A 518 26.77 -13.94 36.17
CA ALA A 518 27.66 -15.03 35.80
C ALA A 518 29.06 -14.86 36.40
N LEU A 519 29.57 -13.63 36.50
CA LEU A 519 30.83 -13.31 37.17
C LEU A 519 30.77 -13.61 38.67
N LEU A 520 29.69 -13.19 39.34
CA LEU A 520 29.47 -13.51 40.75
C LEU A 520 29.35 -15.01 40.99
N LEU A 521 28.65 -15.73 40.10
CA LEU A 521 28.54 -17.18 40.15
C LEU A 521 29.92 -17.86 39.95
N LEU A 522 30.72 -17.38 39.00
CA LEU A 522 32.08 -17.86 38.77
C LEU A 522 32.94 -17.69 40.03
N ILE A 523 32.89 -16.51 40.67
CA ILE A 523 33.61 -16.24 41.91
C ILE A 523 33.13 -17.17 43.03
N ALA A 524 31.81 -17.34 43.21
CA ALA A 524 31.25 -18.20 44.25
C ALA A 524 31.65 -19.68 44.06
N VAL A 525 31.59 -20.19 42.83
CA VAL A 525 32.00 -21.56 42.49
C VAL A 525 33.50 -21.74 42.68
N ALA A 526 34.32 -20.78 42.23
CA ALA A 526 35.77 -20.81 42.43
C ALA A 526 36.12 -20.83 43.93
N THR A 527 35.48 -19.98 44.74
CA THR A 527 35.63 -19.98 46.20
C THR A 527 35.29 -21.34 46.80
N ALA A 528 34.14 -21.94 46.46
CA ALA A 528 33.74 -23.25 46.97
C ALA A 528 34.75 -24.37 46.59
N LEU A 529 35.23 -24.36 45.34
CA LEU A 529 36.24 -25.31 44.87
C LEU A 529 37.60 -25.10 45.55
N LEU A 530 37.99 -23.84 45.82
CA LEU A 530 39.21 -23.52 46.57
C LEU A 530 39.13 -23.99 48.02
N ILE A 531 37.99 -23.80 48.69
CA ILE A 531 37.75 -24.30 50.06
C ILE A 531 37.89 -25.84 50.10
N GLY A 532 37.20 -26.53 49.18
CA GLY A 532 37.12 -27.99 49.16
C GLY A 532 38.37 -28.69 48.66
N PHE A 533 39.08 -28.09 47.69
CA PHE A 533 40.14 -28.77 46.93
C PHE A 533 41.38 -27.92 46.65
N GLY A 534 41.35 -26.60 46.82
CA GLY A 534 42.42 -25.71 46.34
C GLY A 534 43.41 -25.19 47.39
N LEU A 535 42.92 -24.91 48.60
CA LEU A 535 43.73 -24.40 49.69
C LEU A 535 44.42 -25.56 50.42
N PRO A 536 45.76 -25.56 50.56
CA PRO A 536 46.43 -26.57 51.37
C PRO A 536 46.09 -26.43 52.86
N GLY A 537 46.27 -27.50 53.62
CA GLY A 537 46.38 -27.42 55.07
C GLY A 537 47.73 -26.81 55.47
N PRO A 538 47.96 -26.49 56.75
CA PRO A 538 49.30 -26.19 57.25
C PRO A 538 50.21 -27.37 56.90
N GLY A 539 51.15 -27.16 55.97
CA GLY A 539 51.99 -28.22 55.43
C GLY A 539 53.08 -28.63 56.43
N PRO A 540 53.42 -29.92 56.55
CA PRO A 540 54.61 -30.34 57.27
C PRO A 540 55.86 -29.88 56.50
N ALA A 541 56.78 -29.20 57.16
CA ALA A 541 58.14 -29.03 56.65
C ALA A 541 58.93 -30.28 57.06
N ALA A 542 59.49 -31.03 56.10
CA ALA A 542 60.47 -32.05 56.46
C ALA A 542 61.76 -31.31 56.83
N GLN A 543 62.08 -31.27 58.13
CA GLN A 543 63.32 -30.71 58.62
C GLN A 543 64.36 -31.82 58.74
N SER A 544 65.40 -31.78 57.92
CA SER A 544 66.56 -32.66 58.06
C SER A 544 67.70 -31.86 58.69
N THR A 545 67.97 -32.12 59.97
CA THR A 545 69.08 -31.50 60.70
C THR A 545 70.35 -32.33 60.47
N THR A 546 71.34 -31.74 59.81
CA THR A 546 72.64 -32.40 59.57
C THR A 546 73.72 -31.67 60.38
N THR A 547 74.42 -32.40 61.25
CA THR A 547 75.50 -31.85 62.08
C THR A 547 76.81 -31.94 61.30
N THR A 548 77.39 -30.80 60.92
CA THR A 548 78.56 -30.76 60.02
C THR A 548 79.91 -30.60 60.74
N ALA A 549 79.90 -30.33 62.05
CA ALA A 549 81.08 -30.29 62.93
C ALA A 549 80.63 -30.25 64.42
N PRO A 550 81.52 -30.47 65.42
CA PRO A 550 81.15 -30.34 66.84
C PRO A 550 80.59 -28.94 67.11
N GLY A 551 79.28 -28.86 67.38
CA GLY A 551 78.57 -27.63 67.72
C GLY A 551 77.88 -26.88 66.56
N ARG A 552 77.89 -27.38 65.31
CA ARG A 552 77.20 -26.70 64.18
C ARG A 552 76.15 -27.60 63.54
N THR A 553 74.88 -27.30 63.83
CA THR A 553 73.70 -27.91 63.22
C THR A 553 73.23 -27.07 62.03
N VAL A 554 73.07 -27.71 60.86
CA VAL A 554 72.43 -27.12 59.69
C VAL A 554 71.07 -27.79 59.53
N THR A 555 70.00 -27.02 59.74
CA THR A 555 68.62 -27.49 59.51
C THR A 555 68.24 -27.20 58.06
N THR A 556 68.03 -28.25 57.27
CA THR A 556 67.56 -28.13 55.89
C THR A 556 66.05 -28.37 55.88
N THR A 557 65.26 -27.35 55.54
CA THR A 557 63.80 -27.49 55.36
C THR A 557 63.49 -27.86 53.91
N VAL A 558 62.93 -29.05 53.69
CA VAL A 558 62.40 -29.46 52.39
C VAL A 558 60.90 -29.19 52.35
N ASP A 559 60.48 -28.39 51.38
CA ASP A 559 59.07 -28.09 51.11
C ASP A 559 58.38 -29.33 50.53
N LEU A 560 57.42 -29.89 51.27
CA LEU A 560 56.58 -30.98 50.79
C LEU A 560 55.44 -30.44 49.90
N PRO A 561 54.94 -31.24 48.94
CA PRO A 561 53.83 -30.85 48.08
C PRO A 561 52.57 -30.54 48.91
N ALA A 562 51.86 -29.49 48.51
CA ALA A 562 50.64 -28.99 49.15
C ALA A 562 49.58 -30.09 49.32
N GLN A 563 49.28 -30.48 50.56
CA GLN A 563 48.27 -31.49 50.90
C GLN A 563 46.95 -30.87 51.38
N LEU A 564 45.84 -31.55 51.10
CA LEU A 564 44.52 -31.12 51.54
C LEU A 564 44.29 -31.42 53.02
N PRO A 565 43.64 -30.52 53.79
CA PRO A 565 43.25 -30.81 55.15
C PRO A 565 42.18 -31.92 55.23
N PRO A 566 41.99 -32.56 56.40
CA PRO A 566 40.89 -33.48 56.64
C PRO A 566 39.53 -32.86 56.32
N ALA A 567 38.57 -33.66 55.82
CA ALA A 567 37.30 -33.16 55.28
C ALA A 567 36.54 -32.21 56.23
N GLY A 568 36.52 -32.52 57.53
CA GLY A 568 35.86 -31.68 58.55
C GLY A 568 36.51 -30.33 58.82
N GLN A 569 37.75 -30.11 58.36
CA GLN A 569 38.49 -28.85 58.54
C GLN A 569 38.57 -28.00 57.27
N ARG A 570 37.95 -28.44 56.17
CA ARG A 570 38.01 -27.71 54.90
C ARG A 570 37.10 -26.49 54.89
N TRP A 571 35.90 -26.64 55.45
CA TRP A 571 34.84 -25.62 55.47
C TRP A 571 34.86 -24.79 56.76
N THR A 572 35.80 -23.86 56.84
CA THR A 572 35.90 -22.91 57.96
C THR A 572 35.81 -21.46 57.47
N TRP A 573 35.39 -20.55 58.34
CA TRP A 573 35.27 -19.12 57.99
C TRP A 573 36.60 -18.48 57.58
N SER A 574 37.71 -18.89 58.19
CA SER A 574 39.05 -18.41 57.81
C SER A 574 39.41 -18.81 56.39
N ARG A 575 39.23 -20.09 56.04
CA ARG A 575 39.49 -20.61 54.70
C ARG A 575 38.52 -20.05 53.65
N ALA A 576 37.28 -19.78 54.03
CA ALA A 576 36.33 -19.11 53.17
C ALA A 576 36.78 -17.67 52.84
N GLY A 577 37.29 -16.94 53.82
CA GLY A 577 37.88 -15.61 53.62
C GLY A 577 39.08 -15.63 52.67
N ASP A 578 40.02 -16.57 52.89
CA ASP A 578 41.21 -16.72 52.04
C ASP A 578 40.84 -17.13 50.61
N ALA A 579 39.97 -18.14 50.46
CA ALA A 579 39.48 -18.59 49.16
C ALA A 579 38.78 -17.48 48.39
N THR A 580 37.97 -16.65 49.07
CA THR A 580 37.25 -15.54 48.45
C THR A 580 38.22 -14.47 47.94
N ARG A 581 39.25 -14.11 48.71
CA ARG A 581 40.28 -13.16 48.27
C ARG A 581 41.04 -13.69 47.06
N ILE A 582 41.44 -14.97 47.08
CA ILE A 582 42.12 -15.61 45.94
C ILE A 582 41.23 -15.65 44.71
N ALA A 583 39.95 -15.99 44.85
CA ALA A 583 38.99 -16.01 43.74
C ALA A 583 38.76 -14.61 43.15
N LEU A 584 38.59 -13.59 43.99
CA LEU A 584 38.44 -12.19 43.56
C LEU A 584 39.72 -11.68 42.87
N GLY A 585 40.89 -11.98 43.44
CA GLY A 585 42.18 -11.71 42.82
C GLY A 585 42.26 -12.37 41.44
N ALA A 586 42.03 -13.68 41.37
CA ALA A 586 42.07 -14.42 40.10
C ALA A 586 41.23 -13.78 38.98
N VAL A 587 40.09 -13.17 39.32
CA VAL A 587 39.19 -12.54 38.35
C VAL A 587 39.59 -11.09 37.98
N VAL A 588 40.06 -10.28 38.95
CA VAL A 588 40.24 -8.82 38.77
C VAL A 588 41.70 -8.37 38.86
N PHE A 589 42.51 -8.95 39.75
CA PHE A 589 43.86 -8.48 40.06
C PHE A 589 44.87 -9.63 40.14
N ARG A 590 46.01 -9.49 39.45
CA ARG A 590 47.08 -10.50 39.50
C ARG A 590 47.65 -10.59 40.92
N ASP A 591 47.17 -11.56 41.70
CA ASP A 591 47.70 -11.78 43.05
C ASP A 591 48.92 -12.71 43.04
N ALA A 592 49.84 -12.43 43.97
CA ALA A 592 51.20 -12.96 44.04
C ALA A 592 51.29 -14.22 44.92
N GLY A 593 51.72 -15.34 44.34
CA GLY A 593 52.55 -16.33 45.03
C GLY A 593 51.96 -17.18 46.17
N GLN A 594 50.64 -17.43 46.25
CA GLN A 594 50.13 -18.39 47.23
C GLN A 594 50.36 -19.86 46.81
N LYS A 595 50.87 -20.69 47.73
CA LYS A 595 50.98 -22.14 47.56
C LYS A 595 49.57 -22.74 47.48
N LEU A 596 49.16 -23.17 46.30
CA LEU A 596 47.89 -23.86 46.04
C LEU A 596 48.16 -25.35 45.76
N THR A 597 47.16 -26.19 46.00
CA THR A 597 47.18 -27.56 45.47
C THR A 597 47.07 -27.52 43.93
N THR A 598 47.41 -28.63 43.25
CA THR A 598 47.24 -28.73 41.78
C THR A 598 45.82 -28.41 41.33
N ALA A 599 44.80 -28.88 42.08
CA ALA A 599 43.40 -28.56 41.80
C ALA A 599 43.11 -27.06 41.99
N GLY A 600 43.66 -26.43 43.03
CA GLY A 600 43.54 -24.99 43.26
C GLY A 600 44.18 -24.16 42.15
N THR A 601 45.32 -24.59 41.64
CA THR A 601 45.99 -23.95 40.50
C THR A 601 45.11 -23.96 39.25
N TRP A 602 44.48 -25.09 38.92
CA TRP A 602 43.55 -25.18 37.79
C TRP A 602 42.31 -24.31 37.98
N VAL A 603 41.72 -24.29 39.18
CA VAL A 603 40.57 -23.42 39.49
C VAL A 603 40.92 -21.94 39.27
N VAL A 604 42.09 -21.49 39.72
CA VAL A 604 42.56 -20.12 39.52
C VAL A 604 42.84 -19.84 38.04
N MET A 605 43.41 -20.78 37.29
CA MET A 605 43.64 -20.60 35.84
C MET A 605 42.33 -20.42 35.08
N VAL A 606 41.30 -21.23 35.38
CA VAL A 606 39.97 -21.11 34.78
C VAL A 606 39.33 -19.77 35.14
N ALA A 607 39.38 -19.36 36.41
CA ALA A 607 38.84 -18.08 36.85
C ALA A 607 39.55 -16.88 36.18
N ARG A 608 40.88 -16.97 35.99
CA ARG A 608 41.70 -15.96 35.28
C ARG A 608 41.38 -15.83 33.80
N PHE A 609 40.89 -16.89 33.17
CA PHE A 609 40.46 -16.85 31.78
C PHE A 609 39.05 -16.26 31.66
N PHE A 610 38.08 -16.80 32.40
CA PHE A 610 36.68 -16.39 32.25
C PHE A 610 36.34 -15.06 32.92
N GLY A 611 37.05 -14.68 34.00
CA GLY A 611 36.82 -13.44 34.73
C GLY A 611 36.90 -12.19 33.84
N PRO A 612 38.05 -11.94 33.17
CA PRO A 612 38.20 -10.82 32.23
C PRO A 612 37.22 -10.87 31.06
N VAL A 613 36.90 -12.05 30.53
CA VAL A 613 35.93 -12.21 29.44
C VAL A 613 34.53 -11.75 29.87
N LEU A 614 34.08 -12.14 31.07
CA LEU A 614 32.79 -11.73 31.61
C LEU A 614 32.73 -10.22 31.90
N LEU A 615 33.82 -9.65 32.41
CA LEU A 615 33.96 -8.20 32.60
C LEU A 615 33.90 -7.45 31.25
N ALA A 616 34.59 -7.96 30.23
CA ALA A 616 34.56 -7.39 28.88
C ALA A 616 33.15 -7.45 28.29
N LEU A 617 32.43 -8.56 28.44
CA LEU A 617 31.04 -8.70 28.00
C LEU A 617 30.11 -7.73 28.75
N ALA A 618 30.31 -7.53 30.05
CA ALA A 618 29.55 -6.56 30.82
C ALA A 618 29.81 -5.13 30.33
N ALA A 619 31.08 -4.77 30.09
CA ALA A 619 31.47 -3.45 29.58
C ALA A 619 30.91 -3.18 28.18
N LEU A 620 30.94 -4.17 27.28
CA LEU A 620 30.34 -4.07 25.95
C LEU A 620 28.82 -3.82 26.02
N ALA A 621 28.12 -4.56 26.88
CA ALA A 621 26.69 -4.39 27.08
C ALA A 621 26.34 -3.01 27.66
N ILE A 622 27.16 -2.47 28.58
CA ILE A 622 26.99 -1.12 29.12
C ILE A 622 27.20 -0.08 28.02
N ARG A 623 28.27 -0.20 27.23
CA ARG A 623 28.57 0.71 26.12
C ARG A 623 27.42 0.76 25.11
N ALA A 624 26.88 -0.40 24.72
CA ALA A 624 25.74 -0.50 23.81
C ALA A 624 24.48 0.18 24.38
N ARG A 625 24.33 0.19 25.72
CA ARG A 625 23.20 0.85 26.39
C ARG A 625 23.37 2.36 26.56
N VAL A 626 24.60 2.84 26.76
CA VAL A 626 24.91 4.28 26.89
C VAL A 626 24.79 5.00 25.55
N LYS A 627 25.05 4.30 24.44
CA LYS A 627 24.85 4.81 23.09
C LYS A 627 23.38 4.82 22.63
N ARG A 628 22.43 4.57 23.52
CA ARG A 628 21.00 4.57 23.19
C ARG A 628 20.39 5.95 23.10
#